data_AF-A0A6J1W4X4-F1
#
_entry.id   AF-A0A6J1W4X4-F1
#
_cell.length_a   1.000
_cell.length_b   1.000
_cell.length_c   1.000
_cell.angle_alpha   90.00
_cell.angle_beta   90.00
_cell.angle_gamma   90.00
#
_symmetry.space_group_name_H-M   'P 1'
#
loop_
_entity.id
_entity.type
_entity.pdbx_description
1 polymer ?
#
loop_
_entity_poly.entity_id
_entity_poly.type
_entity_poly.pdbx_seq_one_letter_code
_entity_poly.pdbx_strand_id
1 'polypeptide(L)'
;LSIHELEDPRDQRHLLVMKGAPERILERCSTIMIKGQELALDEQWREAFQTAYMDLGGLGERVLGFCHLYLPQNEFPRGYHFDSEE
;
A
#
# COMPACT_ATOMS: atom_id res chain seq x y z
N LEU A 1 -8.03 7.11 0.90
CA LEU A 1 -7.51 6.31 -0.23
C LEU A 1 -7.49 7.21 -1.45
N SER A 2 -6.61 7.01 -2.42
CA SER A 2 -6.67 7.72 -3.71
C SER A 2 -6.18 6.82 -4.84
N ILE A 3 -6.66 7.09 -6.05
CA ILE A 3 -6.37 6.29 -7.25
C ILE A 3 -5.80 7.25 -8.30
N HIS A 4 -4.73 6.84 -8.96
CA HIS A 4 -3.96 7.66 -9.89
C HIS A 4 -3.70 6.89 -11.19
N GLU A 5 -3.62 7.61 -12.31
CA GLU A 5 -3.04 7.06 -13.54
C GLU A 5 -1.51 7.07 -13.44
N LEU A 6 -0.86 6.09 -14.09
CA LEU A 6 0.60 6.04 -14.19
C LEU A 6 1.10 6.99 -15.27
N GLU A 7 2.29 7.55 -15.07
CA GLU A 7 2.92 8.45 -16.05
C GLU A 7 3.40 7.73 -17.32
N ASP A 8 3.76 6.45 -17.22
CA ASP A 8 4.23 5.65 -18.37
C ASP A 8 3.04 5.33 -19.30
N PRO A 9 3.02 5.82 -20.55
CA PRO A 9 1.91 5.56 -21.48
C PRO A 9 1.73 4.08 -21.84
N ARG A 10 2.76 3.24 -21.58
CA ARG A 10 2.74 1.79 -21.81
C ARG A 10 2.04 1.04 -20.70
N ASP A 11 1.93 1.63 -19.51
CA ASP A 11 1.28 1.03 -18.36
C ASP A 11 -0.07 1.70 -18.11
N GLN A 12 -1.13 1.07 -18.59
CA GLN A 12 -2.49 1.58 -18.49
C GLN A 12 -3.20 1.17 -17.19
N ARG A 13 -2.46 0.63 -16.21
CA ARG A 13 -3.01 0.27 -14.90
C ARG A 13 -3.24 1.52 -14.06
N HIS A 14 -4.19 1.43 -13.14
CA HIS A 14 -4.40 2.43 -12.11
C HIS A 14 -3.57 2.09 -10.87
N LEU A 15 -3.00 3.10 -10.22
CA LEU A 15 -2.29 2.98 -8.96
C LEU A 15 -3.19 3.41 -7.81
N LEU A 16 -3.61 2.45 -6.99
CA LEU A 16 -4.27 2.72 -5.72
C LEU A 16 -3.21 2.98 -4.65
N VAL A 17 -3.34 4.08 -3.91
CA VAL A 17 -2.49 4.41 -2.77
C VAL A 17 -3.32 4.66 -1.52
N MET A 18 -2.80 4.23 -0.38
CA MET A 18 -3.45 4.40 0.91
C MET A 18 -2.42 4.76 1.99
N LYS A 19 -2.80 5.68 2.87
CA LYS A 19 -2.04 6.05 4.05
C LYS A 19 -2.93 6.03 5.28
N GLY A 20 -2.37 5.72 6.44
CA GLY A 20 -3.15 5.64 7.68
C GLY A 20 -2.31 5.24 8.89
N ALA A 21 -3.00 4.82 9.95
CA ALA A 21 -2.36 4.23 11.11
C ALA A 21 -1.59 2.96 10.69
N PRO A 22 -0.34 2.74 11.14
CA PRO A 22 0.51 1.65 10.69
C PRO A 22 -0.15 0.27 10.75
N GLU A 23 -0.78 -0.07 11.89
CA GLU A 23 -1.44 -1.38 12.06
C GLU A 23 -2.64 -1.56 11.12
N ARG A 24 -3.46 -0.51 10.93
CA ARG A 24 -4.62 -0.57 10.02
C ARG A 24 -4.21 -0.72 8.55
N ILE A 25 -3.02 -0.26 8.20
CA ILE A 25 -2.45 -0.47 6.86
C ILE A 25 -1.93 -1.90 6.74
N LEU A 26 -1.18 -2.39 7.74
CA LEU A 26 -0.64 -3.74 7.76
C LEU A 26 -1.73 -4.82 7.68
N GLU A 27 -2.85 -4.63 8.37
CA GLU A 27 -4.01 -5.54 8.32
C GLU A 27 -4.63 -5.65 6.92
N ARG A 28 -4.49 -4.63 6.08
CA ARG A 28 -5.04 -4.58 4.72
C ARG A 28 -4.04 -5.06 3.65
N CYS A 29 -2.82 -5.38 4.04
CA CYS A 29 -1.77 -5.81 3.13
C CYS A 29 -1.56 -7.33 3.19
N SER A 30 -1.44 -7.94 2.02
CA SER A 30 -1.07 -9.36 1.84
C SER A 30 0.37 -9.53 1.35
N THR A 31 0.96 -8.49 0.78
CA THR A 31 2.31 -8.47 0.22
C THR A 31 3.11 -7.27 0.74
N ILE A 32 4.43 -7.35 0.60
CA ILE A 32 5.39 -6.31 0.99
C ILE A 32 6.45 -6.15 -0.10
N MET A 33 6.88 -4.91 -0.35
CA MET A 33 7.91 -4.60 -1.32
C MET A 33 9.29 -4.54 -0.65
N ILE A 34 10.18 -5.46 -1.01
CA ILE A 34 11.56 -5.53 -0.50
C ILE A 34 12.51 -5.41 -1.69
N LYS A 35 13.33 -4.35 -1.72
CA LYS A 35 14.33 -4.11 -2.78
C LYS A 35 13.73 -4.16 -4.21
N GLY A 36 12.51 -3.66 -4.37
CA GLY A 36 11.80 -3.63 -5.66
C GLY A 36 11.10 -4.94 -6.05
N GLN A 37 11.12 -5.96 -5.18
CA GLN A 37 10.38 -7.21 -5.38
C GLN A 37 9.21 -7.29 -4.42
N GLU A 38 8.07 -7.74 -4.93
CA GLU A 38 6.88 -8.01 -4.13
C GLU A 38 6.96 -9.43 -3.55
N LEU A 39 6.92 -9.52 -2.23
CA LEU A 39 6.98 -10.75 -1.45
C LEU A 39 5.68 -10.92 -0.65
N ALA A 40 5.36 -12.14 -0.26
CA ALA A 40 4.24 -12.38 0.67
C ALA A 40 4.55 -11.74 2.03
N LEU A 41 3.55 -11.10 2.63
CA LEU A 41 3.64 -10.56 3.99
C LEU A 41 3.43 -11.70 5.00
N ASP A 42 4.50 -12.46 5.22
CA ASP A 42 4.55 -13.55 6.19
C ASP A 42 4.74 -13.06 7.64
N GLU A 43 4.74 -13.99 8.59
CA GLU A 43 4.88 -13.68 10.02
C GLU A 43 6.23 -13.01 10.33
N GLN A 44 7.31 -13.40 9.64
CA GLN A 44 8.62 -12.79 9.82
C GLN A 44 8.59 -11.30 9.47
N TRP A 45 7.94 -10.93 8.36
CA TRP A 45 7.79 -9.52 7.99
C TRP A 45 6.83 -8.76 8.90
N ARG A 46 5.80 -9.43 9.45
CA ARG A 46 4.89 -8.83 10.44
C ARG A 46 5.62 -8.51 11.75
N GLU A 47 6.42 -9.42 12.27
CA GLU A 47 7.23 -9.19 13.47
C GLU A 47 8.27 -8.08 13.26
N ALA A 48 8.95 -8.08 12.11
CA ALA A 48 9.90 -7.03 11.75
C ALA A 48 9.24 -5.65 11.69
N PHE A 49 8.03 -5.57 11.11
CA PHE A 49 7.24 -4.35 11.08
C PHE A 49 6.86 -3.87 12.49
N GLN A 50 6.37 -4.77 13.34
CA GLN A 50 5.94 -4.42 14.71
C GLN A 50 7.11 -3.90 15.55
N THR A 51 8.29 -4.52 15.41
CA THR A 51 9.50 -4.08 16.10
C THR A 51 9.86 -2.64 15.69
N ALA A 52 9.95 -2.37 14.38
CA ALA A 52 10.25 -1.03 13.87
C ALA A 52 9.19 0.01 14.28
N TYR A 53 7.90 -0.37 14.29
CA TYR A 53 6.83 0.51 14.72
C TYR A 53 6.94 0.89 16.21
N MET A 54 7.23 -0.08 17.08
CA MET A 54 7.42 0.16 18.51
C MET A 54 8.66 1.03 18.79
N ASP A 55 9.75 0.82 18.06
CA ASP A 55 10.96 1.62 18.19
C ASP A 55 10.70 3.09 17.83
N LEU A 56 10.05 3.34 16.68
CA LEU A 56 9.68 4.69 16.23
C LEU A 56 8.65 5.35 17.17
N GLY A 57 7.67 4.57 17.65
CA GLY A 57 6.69 5.04 18.62
C GLY A 57 7.32 5.39 19.98
N GLY A 58 8.32 4.62 20.43
CA GLY A 58 9.07 4.85 21.66
C GLY A 58 9.91 6.14 21.63
N LEU A 59 10.30 6.61 20.44
CA LEU A 59 10.99 7.89 20.23
C LEU A 59 10.03 9.09 20.25
N GLY A 60 8.72 8.87 20.37
CA GLY A 60 7.71 9.92 20.34
C GLY A 60 7.39 10.44 18.93
N GLU A 61 7.80 9.71 17.89
CA GLU A 61 7.50 10.08 16.51
C GLU A 61 6.09 9.67 16.10
N ARG A 62 5.47 10.48 15.24
CA ARG A 62 4.19 10.12 14.63
C ARG A 62 4.45 9.26 13.40
N VAL A 63 4.13 7.98 13.51
CA VAL A 63 4.30 7.00 12.43
C VAL A 63 3.04 6.92 11.56
N LEU A 64 3.23 6.79 10.25
CA LEU A 64 2.18 6.53 9.26
C LEU A 64 2.54 5.30 8.42
N GLY A 65 1.57 4.43 8.20
CA GLY A 65 1.69 3.35 7.24
C GLY A 65 1.32 3.83 5.84
N PHE A 66 2.02 3.30 4.83
CA PHE A 66 1.75 3.54 3.43
C PHE A 66 1.70 2.21 2.70
N CYS A 67 0.74 2.05 1.79
CA CYS A 67 0.71 0.94 0.86
C CYS A 67 0.19 1.39 -0.50
N HIS A 68 0.48 0.58 -1.51
CA HIS A 68 -0.01 0.78 -2.86
C HIS A 68 -0.42 -0.55 -3.48
N LEU A 69 -1.25 -0.48 -4.52
CA LEU A 69 -1.67 -1.63 -5.31
C LEU A 69 -1.85 -1.18 -6.77
N TYR A 70 -1.26 -1.93 -7.69
CA TYR A 70 -1.57 -1.79 -9.11
C TYR A 70 -2.87 -2.53 -9.40
N LEU A 71 -3.92 -1.79 -9.77
CA LEU A 71 -5.22 -2.39 -10.03
C LEU A 71 -5.19 -3.21 -11.33
N PRO A 72 -5.87 -4.38 -11.34
CA PRO A 72 -5.95 -5.23 -12.52
C PRO A 72 -6.67 -4.51 -13.67
N GLN A 73 -5.97 -4.34 -14.80
CA GLN A 73 -6.47 -3.58 -15.96
C GLN A 73 -7.74 -4.18 -16.58
N ASN A 74 -7.91 -5.50 -16.49
CA ASN A 74 -9.08 -6.23 -16.96
C ASN A 74 -10.35 -5.90 -16.17
N GLU A 75 -10.22 -5.51 -14.90
CA GLU A 75 -11.35 -5.15 -14.03
C GLU A 75 -11.55 -3.63 -13.97
N PHE A 76 -10.45 -2.87 -13.99
CA PHE A 76 -10.42 -1.41 -13.89
C PHE A 76 -9.74 -0.80 -15.12
N PRO A 77 -10.37 -0.88 -16.31
CA PRO A 77 -9.81 -0.33 -17.54
C PRO A 77 -9.73 1.20 -17.49
N ARG A 78 -8.91 1.79 -18.35
CA ARG A 78 -8.79 3.26 -18.43
C ARG A 78 -10.15 3.91 -18.70
N GLY A 79 -10.47 4.96 -17.95
CA GLY A 79 -11.80 5.59 -17.98
C GLY A 79 -12.83 4.92 -17.08
N TYR A 80 -12.44 3.92 -16.29
CA TYR A 80 -13.30 3.37 -15.23
C TYR A 80 -13.64 4.48 -14.22
N HIS A 81 -14.94 4.63 -13.94
CA HIS A 81 -15.43 5.56 -12.94
C HIS A 81 -15.34 4.92 -11.56
N PHE A 82 -14.36 5.36 -10.77
CA PHE A 82 -14.28 5.01 -9.36
C PHE A 82 -15.29 5.83 -8.58
N ASP A 83 -16.13 5.15 -7.81
CA ASP A 83 -16.96 5.81 -6.83
C ASP A 83 -16.07 6.27 -5.67
N SER A 84 -16.19 7.54 -5.32
CA SER A 84 -15.45 8.16 -4.21
C SER A 84 -16.37 8.63 -3.10
N GLU A 85 -17.67 8.33 -3.20
CA GLU A 85 -18.64 8.56 -2.14
C GLU A 85 -18.58 7.45 -1.08
N GLU A 86 -17.46 7.40 -0.34
CA GLU A 86 -17.37 6.93 1.06
C GLU A 86 -16.02 7.30 1.71
#